data_AF-A0A348TRS4-F1
#
_entry.id   AF-A0A348TRS4-F1
#
_cell.length_a   1.000
_cell.length_b   1.000
_cell.length_c   1.000
_cell.angle_alpha   90.00
_cell.angle_beta   90.00
_cell.angle_gamma   90.00
#
_symmetry.space_group_name_H-M   'P 1'
#
loop_
_entity.id
_entity.type
_entity.pdbx_description
1 polymer ?
#
loop_
_entity_poly.entity_id
_entity_poly.type
_entity_poly.pdbx_seq_one_letter_code
_entity_poly.pdbx_strand_id
1 'polypeptide(L)' 'MAKSKKEAKPRVHAELEGFDIEIDKFGQIRSNMSIEKLNEFLNKKVDDKKLRDRKDSEG' A
#
# COMPACT_ATOMS: atom_id res chain seq x y z
N MET A 1 0.61 -22.45 -27.07
CA MET A 1 -0.06 -22.58 -25.77
C MET A 1 0.22 -21.32 -24.97
N ALA A 2 -0.76 -20.42 -24.84
CA ALA A 2 -0.58 -19.16 -24.13
C ALA A 2 -0.32 -19.43 -22.65
N LYS A 3 0.82 -18.98 -22.11
CA LYS A 3 1.08 -19.01 -20.68
C LYS A 3 0.00 -18.16 -20.01
N SER A 4 -0.99 -18.81 -19.38
CA SER A 4 -1.84 -18.16 -18.40
C SER A 4 -0.90 -17.57 -17.34
N LYS A 5 -0.71 -16.25 -17.37
CA LYS A 5 -0.16 -15.51 -16.23
C LYS A 5 -1.15 -15.82 -15.10
N LYS A 6 -0.86 -16.85 -14.30
CA LYS A 6 -1.49 -16.99 -13.00
C LYS A 6 -1.17 -15.68 -12.30
N GLU A 7 -2.18 -14.84 -12.11
CA GLU A 7 -2.07 -13.61 -11.33
C GLU A 7 -1.61 -14.04 -9.94
N ALA A 8 -0.30 -14.02 -9.75
CA ALA A 8 0.30 -14.34 -8.48
C ALA A 8 -0.15 -13.22 -7.56
N LYS A 9 -1.06 -13.55 -6.63
CA LYS A 9 -1.53 -12.60 -5.63
C LYS A 9 -0.28 -11.97 -4.98
N PRO A 10 -0.17 -10.64 -4.95
CA PRO A 10 0.95 -9.98 -4.31
C PRO A 10 1.06 -10.47 -2.86
N ARG A 11 2.29 -10.62 -2.35
CA ARG A 11 2.54 -10.97 -0.95
C ARG A 11 2.21 -9.76 -0.09
N VAL A 12 0.92 -9.58 0.19
CA VAL A 12 0.38 -8.52 1.03
C VAL A 12 0.42 -8.95 2.50
N HIS A 13 0.43 -7.98 3.42
CA HIS A 13 0.30 -8.25 4.85
C HIS A 13 -1.05 -8.94 5.12
N ALA A 14 -1.15 -9.80 6.13
CA ALA A 14 -2.41 -10.52 6.44
C ALA A 14 -3.60 -9.55 6.66
N GLU A 15 -3.35 -8.40 7.28
CA GLU A 15 -4.35 -7.31 7.45
C GLU A 15 -4.78 -6.63 6.15
N LEU A 16 -4.04 -6.84 5.05
CA LEU A 16 -4.36 -6.38 3.69
C LEU A 16 -4.77 -7.54 2.78
N GLU A 17 -5.08 -8.72 3.33
CA GLU A 17 -5.58 -9.82 2.52
C GLU A 17 -6.88 -9.40 1.81
N GLY A 18 -6.93 -9.61 0.50
CA GLY A 18 -8.05 -9.17 -0.33
C GLY A 18 -8.05 -7.69 -0.66
N PHE A 19 -7.06 -6.90 -0.25
CA PHE A 19 -6.86 -5.54 -0.75
C PHE A 19 -6.55 -5.57 -2.25
N ASP A 20 -7.26 -4.73 -3.01
CA ASP A 20 -7.08 -4.60 -4.45
C ASP A 20 -7.07 -3.12 -4.84
N ILE A 21 -6.15 -2.76 -5.74
CA ILE A 21 -5.95 -1.39 -6.23
C ILE A 21 -5.63 -1.40 -7.72
N GLU A 22 -6.38 -0.60 -8.48
CA GLU A 22 -6.23 -0.45 -9.92
C GLU A 22 -6.16 1.04 -10.29
N ILE A 23 -5.42 1.35 -11.36
CA ILE A 23 -5.44 2.66 -12.00
C ILE A 23 -6.24 2.52 -13.29
N ASP A 24 -7.34 3.25 -13.41
CA ASP A 24 -8.14 3.20 -14.63
C ASP A 24 -7.49 3.96 -15.79
N LYS A 25 -8.10 3.87 -16.98
CA LYS A 25 -7.59 4.51 -18.21
C LYS A 25 -7.52 6.04 -18.13
N PHE A 26 -8.20 6.65 -17.16
CA PHE A 26 -8.21 8.09 -16.92
C PHE A 26 -7.23 8.50 -15.81
N GLY A 27 -6.48 7.56 -15.24
CA GLY A 27 -5.54 7.82 -14.16
C GLY A 27 -6.18 7.89 -12.77
N GLN A 28 -7.45 7.48 -12.64
CA GLN A 28 -8.12 7.45 -11.34
C GLN A 28 -7.73 6.19 -10.58
N ILE A 29 -7.43 6.34 -9.29
CA ILE A 29 -7.13 5.22 -8.41
C ILE A 29 -8.45 4.63 -7.92
N ARG A 30 -8.67 3.35 -8.19
CA ARG A 30 -9.78 2.54 -7.68
C ARG A 30 -9.23 1.55 -6.66
N SER A 31 -9.80 1.54 -5.47
CA SER A 31 -9.42 0.65 -4.38
C SER A 31 -10.67 0.08 -3.73
N ASN A 32 -10.63 -1.17 -3.31
CA ASN A 32 -11.73 -1.78 -2.56
C ASN A 32 -11.74 -1.39 -1.06
N MET A 33 -10.70 -0.68 -0.61
CA MET A 33 -10.57 -0.16 0.75
C MET A 33 -10.60 1.36 0.76
N SER A 34 -11.15 1.95 1.82
CA SER A 34 -11.16 3.40 2.02
C SER A 34 -9.76 3.96 2.27
N ILE A 35 -9.53 5.19 1.79
CA ILE A 35 -8.26 5.91 1.93
C ILE A 35 -7.90 6.10 3.41
N GLU A 36 -8.90 6.36 4.26
CA GLU A 36 -8.72 6.55 5.70
C GLU A 36 -8.10 5.32 6.37
N LYS A 37 -8.62 4.12 6.06
CA LYS A 37 -8.09 2.86 6.59
C LYS A 37 -6.69 2.57 6.06
N LEU A 38 -6.41 2.94 4.81
CA LEU A 38 -5.07 2.79 4.23
C LEU A 38 -4.06 3.70 4.94
N ASN A 39 -4.44 4.94 5.22
CA ASN A 39 -3.59 5.89 5.95
C ASN A 39 -3.30 5.40 7.38
N GLU A 40 -4.31 4.91 8.10
CA GLU A 40 -4.11 4.34 9.43
C GLU A 40 -3.17 3.12 9.39
N PHE A 41 -3.35 2.23 8.43
CA PHE A 41 -2.47 1.08 8.23
C PHE A 41 -1.02 1.52 7.99
N LEU A 42 -0.80 2.49 7.09
CA LEU A 42 0.52 3.02 6.79
C LEU A 42 1.16 3.67 8.01
N ASN A 43 0.45 4.54 8.74
CA ASN A 43 0.97 5.18 9.96
C ASN A 43 1.35 4.16 11.05
N LYS A 44 0.65 3.02 11.12
CA LYS A 44 0.90 1.98 12.14
C LYS A 44 2.03 1.03 11.76
N LYS A 45 2.17 0.69 10.47
CA LYS A 45 3.03 -0.40 9.99
C LYS A 45 4.25 0.06 9.21
N VAL A 46 4.20 1.27 8.64
CA VAL A 46 5.28 1.85 7.87
C VAL A 46 5.91 2.94 8.73
N ASP A 47 7.19 2.73 9.05
CA ASP A 47 8.01 3.75 9.67
C ASP A 47 8.19 4.94 8.69
N ASP A 48 7.80 6.14 9.14
CA ASP A 48 7.89 7.34 8.32
C ASP A 48 9.35 7.76 8.18
N LYS A 49 9.95 7.41 7.03
CA LYS A 49 11.33 7.76 6.70
C LYS A 49 11.61 9.27 6.80
N LYS A 50 10.61 10.15 6.63
CA LYS A 50 10.77 11.61 6.75
C LYS A 50 10.85 12.11 8.20
N LEU A 51 10.53 11.26 9.18
CA LEU A 51 10.65 11.56 10.61
C LEU A 51 11.93 10.96 11.23
N ARG A 52 12.56 9.99 10.57
CA ARG A 52 13.80 9.36 11.05
C ARG A 52 14.94 10.36 11.16
N ASP A 53 15.09 11.23 10.16
CA ASP A 53 16.20 12.20 10.09
C ASP A 53 15.99 13.45 10.97
N ARG A 54 14.84 13.56 11.67
CA ARG A 54 14.56 14.69 12.57
C ARG A 54 14.98 14.44 14.03
N LYS A 55 15.39 13.22 14.37
CA LYS A 55 15.80 12.88 15.74
C LYS A 55 17.21 13.37 16.12
N ASP A 56 17.98 13.89 15.16
CA ASP A 56 19.36 14.32 15.38
C ASP A 56 19.53 15.86 15.49
N SER A 57 18.45 16.63 15.69
CA SER A 57 18.53 18.11 15.82
C SER A 57 17.96 18.68 17.12
N GLU A 58 17.74 17.85 18.15
CA GLU A 58 17.52 18.33 19.53
C GLU A 58 18.66 17.87 20.44
N GLY A 59 19.85 18.44 20.22
CA GLY A 59 21.03 18.32 21.06
C GLY A 59 21.68 19.67 21.29
#